data_AF-A0A946BU92-F1
#
_entry.id   AF-A0A946BU92-F1
#
_cell.length_a   1.000
_cell.length_b   1.000
_cell.length_c   1.000
_cell.angle_alpha   90.00
_cell.angle_beta   90.00
_cell.angle_gamma   90.00
#
_symmetry.space_group_name_H-M   'P 1'
#
loop_
_entity.id
_entity.type
_entity.pdbx_description
1 polymer ?
#
loop_
_entity_poly.entity_id
_entity_poly.type
_entity_poly.pdbx_seq_one_letter_code
_entity_poly.pdbx_strand_id
1 'polypeptide(L)' 'MIKLRPEIRTQLKDPDGFEKGLNAVYMGLIVCMAGVGLMLILYFNKPEHVLHPTWILILGFGIIGYGEYKKFRCK' A
#
# COMPACT_ATOMS: atom_id res chain seq x y z
N MET A 1 -11.02 5.26 7.84
CA MET A 1 -11.31 3.81 7.89
C MET A 1 -12.17 3.47 6.70
N ILE A 2 -11.74 2.51 5.89
CA ILE A 2 -12.36 2.18 4.60
C ILE A 2 -13.50 1.21 4.85
N LYS A 3 -14.74 1.67 4.79
CA LYS A 3 -15.89 0.76 4.91
C LYS A 3 -16.17 0.11 3.55
N LEU A 4 -16.17 -1.22 3.52
CA LEU A 4 -16.65 -1.95 2.34
C LEU A 4 -18.14 -1.68 2.11
N ARG A 5 -18.55 -1.60 0.84
CA ARG A 5 -19.98 -1.62 0.49
C ARG A 5 -20.63 -2.90 1.03
N PRO A 6 -21.88 -2.82 1.53
CA PRO A 6 -22.57 -3.97 2.10
C PRO A 6 -22.70 -5.13 1.11
N GLU A 7 -22.87 -4.84 -0.18
CA GLU A 7 -22.93 -5.82 -1.28
C GLU A 7 -21.68 -6.70 -1.41
N ILE A 8 -20.51 -6.15 -1.09
CA ILE A 8 -19.24 -6.87 -1.17
C ILE A 8 -19.00 -7.64 0.13
N ARG A 9 -19.46 -7.11 1.28
CA ARG A 9 -19.35 -7.80 2.57
C ARG A 9 -20.10 -9.13 2.60
N THR A 10 -21.26 -9.23 1.96
CA THR A 10 -22.05 -10.49 1.89
C THR A 10 -21.43 -11.56 0.99
N GLN A 11 -20.49 -11.21 0.13
CA GLN A 11 -19.80 -12.14 -0.78
C GLN A 11 -18.45 -12.65 -0.24
N LEU A 12 -17.99 -12.10 0.88
CA LEU A 12 -16.67 -12.39 1.46
C LEU A 12 -16.78 -13.38 2.61
N LYS A 13 -15.82 -14.32 2.69
CA LYS A 13 -15.71 -15.24 3.82
C LYS A 13 -15.44 -14.53 5.15
N ASP A 14 -14.58 -13.52 5.15
CA ASP A 14 -14.25 -12.70 6.32
C ASP A 14 -14.13 -11.21 5.93
N PRO A 15 -15.24 -10.44 6.02
CA PRO A 15 -15.28 -9.05 5.57
C PRO A 15 -14.36 -8.12 6.38
N ASP A 16 -14.16 -8.37 7.68
CA ASP A 16 -13.30 -7.53 8.52
C ASP A 16 -11.82 -7.82 8.25
N GLY A 17 -11.46 -9.09 7.99
CA GLY A 17 -10.13 -9.47 7.55
C GLY A 17 -9.77 -8.87 6.18
N PHE A 18 -10.73 -8.86 5.25
CA PHE A 18 -10.58 -8.23 3.94
C PHE A 18 -10.43 -6.71 4.06
N GLU A 19 -11.21 -6.04 4.92
CA GLU A 19 -11.09 -4.61 5.18
C GLU A 19 -9.70 -4.24 5.70
N LYS A 20 -9.15 -5.04 6.63
CA LYS A 20 -7.77 -4.86 7.14
C LYS A 20 -6.72 -5.07 6.04
N GLY A 21 -6.93 -6.05 5.15
CA GLY A 21 -6.04 -6.28 4.02
C GLY A 21 -6.06 -5.12 3.02
N LEU A 22 -7.25 -4.62 2.70
CA LEU A 22 -7.44 -3.46 1.85
C LEU A 22 -6.79 -2.20 2.44
N ASN A 23 -6.97 -1.97 3.73
CA ASN A 23 -6.33 -0.86 4.43
C ASN A 23 -4.80 -0.95 4.35
N ALA A 24 -4.22 -2.14 4.55
CA ALA A 24 -2.79 -2.36 4.39
C ALA A 24 -2.31 -2.05 2.97
N VAL A 25 -3.04 -2.46 1.93
CA VAL A 25 -2.73 -2.10 0.53
C VAL A 25 -2.69 -0.59 0.34
N TYR A 26 -3.69 0.15 0.85
CA TYR A 26 -3.71 1.61 0.75
C TYR A 26 -2.56 2.27 1.51
N MET A 27 -2.21 1.77 2.70
CA MET A 27 -1.05 2.27 3.44
C MET A 27 0.26 2.03 2.68
N GLY A 28 0.45 0.84 2.11
CA GLY A 28 1.63 0.56 1.28
C GLY A 28 1.69 1.44 0.03
N LEU A 29 0.55 1.73 -0.60
CA LEU A 29 0.47 2.67 -1.72
C LEU A 29 0.85 4.10 -1.30
N ILE A 30 0.35 4.58 -0.16
CA ILE A 30 0.73 5.90 0.37
C ILE A 30 2.23 5.98 0.62
N VAL A 31 2.83 4.94 1.19
CA VAL A 31 4.29 4.84 1.40
C VAL A 31 5.04 4.90 0.07
N CYS A 32 4.60 4.17 -0.95
CA CYS A 32 5.20 4.23 -2.28
C CYS A 32 5.08 5.64 -2.89
N MET A 33 3.90 6.26 -2.84
CA MET A 33 3.67 7.61 -3.37
C MET A 33 4.52 8.65 -2.66
N ALA A 34 4.66 8.55 -1.33
CA ALA A 34 5.55 9.41 -0.56
C ALA A 34 7.03 9.21 -0.96
N GLY A 35 7.45 7.95 -1.17
CA GLY A 35 8.79 7.62 -1.66
C GLY A 35 9.08 8.26 -3.03
N VAL A 36 8.16 8.12 -3.99
CA VAL A 36 8.28 8.75 -5.31
C VAL A 36 8.30 10.28 -5.20
N GLY A 37 7.46 10.88 -4.34
CA GLY A 37 7.47 12.32 -4.10
C GLY A 37 8.82 12.81 -3.56
N LEU A 38 9.44 12.05 -2.66
CA LEU A 38 10.77 12.32 -2.13
C LEU A 38 11.85 12.22 -3.22
N MET A 39 11.77 11.22 -4.09
CA MET A 39 12.66 11.08 -5.26
C MET A 39 12.53 12.26 -6.22
N LEU A 40 11.31 12.74 -6.47
CA LEU A 40 11.04 13.89 -7.32
C LEU A 40 11.63 15.18 -6.72
N ILE A 41 11.50 15.38 -5.40
CA ILE A 41 12.13 16.52 -4.72
C ILE A 41 13.66 16.43 -4.82
N LEU A 42 14.23 15.24 -4.63
CA LEU A 42 15.67 15.01 -4.77
C LEU A 42 16.14 15.25 -6.21
N TYR A 43 15.31 14.94 -7.21
CA TYR A 43 15.67 15.12 -8.62
C TYR A 43 16.00 16.57 -8.95
N PHE A 44 15.25 17.53 -8.39
CA PHE A 44 15.50 18.96 -8.60
C PHE A 44 16.59 19.55 -7.69
N ASN A 45 16.88 18.95 -6.53
CA ASN A 45 17.80 19.52 -5.54
C ASN A 45 19.18 18.84 -5.51
N LYS A 46 19.22 17.51 -5.61
CA LYS A 46 20.43 16.65 -5.53
C LYS A 46 20.24 15.37 -6.36
N PRO A 47 20.43 15.43 -7.68
CA PRO A 47 20.12 14.33 -8.58
C PRO A 47 20.93 13.05 -8.28
N GLU A 48 22.15 13.17 -7.75
CA GLU A 48 22.98 12.04 -7.33
C GLU A 48 22.35 11.19 -6.22
N HIS A 49 21.43 11.75 -5.42
CA HIS A 49 20.78 11.06 -4.30
C HIS A 49 19.36 10.59 -4.60
N VAL A 50 18.84 10.79 -5.82
CA VAL A 50 17.47 10.45 -6.21
C VAL A 50 17.12 8.99 -5.93
N LEU A 51 18.07 8.08 -6.08
CA LEU A 51 17.85 6.65 -5.88
C LEU A 51 18.03 6.19 -4.43
N HIS A 52 18.54 7.02 -3.51
CA HIS A 52 18.73 6.64 -2.12
C HIS A 52 17.42 6.18 -1.41
N PRO A 53 16.26 6.83 -1.59
CA PRO A 53 15.03 6.40 -0.93
C PRO A 53 14.34 5.19 -1.61
N THR A 54 15.00 4.45 -2.51
CA THR A 54 14.41 3.27 -3.19
C THR A 54 13.96 2.18 -2.21
N TRP A 55 14.62 2.06 -1.05
CA TRP A 55 14.19 1.13 0.00
C TRP A 55 12.78 1.41 0.54
N ILE A 56 12.30 2.67 0.47
CA ILE A 56 10.93 3.05 0.84
C ILE A 56 9.91 2.39 -0.10
N LEU A 57 10.23 2.30 -1.39
CA LEU A 57 9.39 1.62 -2.37
C LEU A 57 9.33 0.12 -2.07
N ILE A 58 10.46 -0.51 -1.76
CA ILE A 58 10.53 -1.94 -1.40
C ILE A 58 9.64 -2.21 -0.16
N LEU A 59 9.71 -1.36 0.86
CA LEU A 59 8.84 -1.46 2.03
C LEU A 59 7.36 -1.29 1.67
N GLY A 60 7.03 -0.28 0.87
CA GLY A 60 5.66 -0.05 0.41
C GLY A 60 5.09 -1.24 -0.36
N PHE A 61 5.87 -1.83 -1.27
CA PHE A 61 5.50 -3.06 -1.98
C PHE A 61 5.36 -4.27 -1.05
N GLY A 62 6.21 -4.40 -0.03
CA GLY A 62 6.06 -5.45 0.98
C GLY A 62 4.74 -5.35 1.75
N ILE A 63 4.34 -4.13 2.14
CA ILE A 63 3.07 -3.88 2.82
C ILE A 63 1.88 -4.18 1.89
N ILE A 64 1.97 -3.79 0.61
CA ILE A 64 0.95 -4.13 -0.40
C ILE A 64 0.84 -5.64 -0.56
N GLY A 65 1.97 -6.35 -0.70
CA GLY A 65 1.99 -7.81 -0.83
C GLY A 65 1.34 -8.52 0.36
N TYR A 66 1.63 -8.06 1.59
CA TYR A 66 0.95 -8.54 2.78
C TYR A 66 -0.56 -8.27 2.76
N GLY A 67 -0.95 -7.06 2.35
CA GLY A 67 -2.35 -6.67 2.23
C GLY A 67 -3.12 -7.51 1.20
N GLU A 68 -2.52 -7.77 0.03
CA GLU A 68 -3.09 -8.61 -1.02
C GLU A 68 -3.18 -10.08 -0.59
N TYR A 69 -2.15 -10.61 0.07
CA TYR A 69 -2.21 -11.96 0.64
C TYR A 69 -3.36 -12.11 1.64
N LYS A 70 -3.53 -11.11 2.51
CA LYS A 70 -4.62 -11.09 3.49
C LYS A 70 -5.99 -10.97 2.83
N LYS A 71 -6.13 -10.13 1.80
CA LYS A 71 -7.35 -10.03 0.99
C LYS A 71 -7.69 -11.37 0.34
N PHE A 72 -6.71 -12.06 -0.23
CA PHE A 72 -6.90 -13.38 -0.87
C PHE A 72 -7.36 -14.45 0.11
N ARG A 73 -6.83 -14.44 1.34
CA ARG A 73 -7.23 -15.41 2.38
C ARG A 73 -8.63 -15.15 2.96
N CYS A 74 -9.04 -13.89 3.01
CA CYS A 74 -10.32 -13.46 3.59
C CYS A 74 -11.46 -13.31 2.57
N LYS A 75 -11.13 -13.46 1.27
CA LYS A 75 -12.10 -13.56 0.18
C LYS A 75 -12.74 -14.94 0.19
#